data_AF-A9D6B2-F1
#
_entry.id   AF-A9D6B2-F1
#
_cell.length_a   1.000
_cell.length_b   1.000
_cell.length_c   1.000
_cell.angle_alpha   90.00
_cell.angle_beta   90.00
_cell.angle_gamma   90.00
#
_symmetry.space_group_name_H-M   'P 1'
#
loop_
_entity.id
_entity.type
_entity.pdbx_description
1 polymer ?
#
loop_
_entity_poly.entity_id
_entity_poly.type
_entity_poly.pdbx_seq_one_letter_code
_entity_poly.pdbx_strand_id
1 'polypeptide(L)'
;MSFIQDKPFQGSAFAFASLAMLLSGCAAPVAPSGASAHAQAVATLQRVNSRAHACWLKDSDFKDYGLVPELDTTSTPRLLVIPRGKPQSLPQAVIIASADGAQFYGPLASSPLANRINDDISRWAAGAAGC
;
A
#
# COMPACT_ATOMS: atom_id res chain seq x y z
N MET A 1 25.46 -48.15 -44.42
CA MET A 1 24.35 -48.95 -44.99
C MET A 1 23.33 -49.16 -43.89
N SER A 2 22.23 -48.40 -43.89
CA SER A 2 20.87 -48.79 -44.35
C SER A 2 20.02 -49.24 -43.15
N PHE A 3 19.10 -48.41 -42.63
CA PHE A 3 17.66 -48.34 -42.96
C PHE A 3 16.99 -49.73 -42.95
N ILE A 4 16.00 -50.01 -42.09
CA ILE A 4 14.53 -49.82 -42.27
C ILE A 4 13.88 -50.23 -40.90
N GLN A 5 13.21 -49.37 -40.13
CA GLN A 5 11.78 -48.97 -40.09
C GLN A 5 10.74 -50.12 -40.12
N ASP A 6 9.95 -50.31 -39.05
CA ASP A 6 8.52 -50.66 -39.13
C ASP A 6 7.75 -50.29 -37.84
N LYS A 7 6.51 -49.79 -38.04
CA LYS A 7 5.59 -49.17 -37.07
C LYS A 7 4.60 -50.23 -36.46
N PRO A 8 3.43 -49.85 -35.91
CA PRO A 8 3.15 -49.49 -34.52
C PRO A 8 2.16 -50.47 -33.84
N PHE A 9 2.12 -50.53 -32.50
CA PHE A 9 0.94 -51.04 -31.80
C PHE A 9 0.43 -50.02 -30.79
N GLN A 10 -0.82 -49.69 -31.02
CA GLN A 10 -1.62 -48.63 -30.43
C GLN A 10 -2.25 -49.15 -29.14
N GLY A 11 -2.06 -48.44 -28.03
CA GLY A 11 -2.60 -48.80 -26.72
C GLY A 11 -2.54 -47.63 -25.76
N SER A 12 -3.68 -46.95 -25.61
CA SER A 12 -3.91 -45.75 -24.82
C SER A 12 -3.46 -45.84 -23.35
N ALA A 13 -2.77 -44.81 -22.86
CA ALA A 13 -2.83 -44.42 -21.45
C ALA A 13 -2.40 -42.96 -21.24
N PHE A 14 -3.41 -42.11 -21.05
CA PHE A 14 -3.41 -40.90 -20.22
C PHE A 14 -2.29 -39.86 -20.39
N ALA A 15 -2.61 -38.84 -21.18
CA ALA A 15 -2.00 -37.52 -21.08
C ALA A 15 -2.19 -36.94 -19.67
N PHE A 16 -1.10 -36.80 -18.92
CA PHE A 16 -1.07 -35.92 -17.76
C PHE A 16 -0.64 -34.51 -18.20
N ALA A 17 -1.64 -33.74 -18.63
CA ALA A 17 -1.53 -32.29 -18.70
C ALA A 17 -1.63 -31.72 -17.28
N SER A 18 -0.49 -31.55 -16.61
CA SER A 18 -0.44 -30.90 -15.29
C SER A 18 -0.50 -29.38 -15.47
N LEU A 19 -1.73 -28.87 -15.54
CA LEU A 19 -2.09 -27.47 -15.49
C LEU A 19 -1.76 -26.90 -14.10
N ALA A 20 -0.62 -26.23 -13.95
CA ALA A 20 -0.29 -25.47 -12.75
C ALA A 20 -1.09 -24.15 -12.74
N MET A 21 -2.35 -24.21 -12.30
CA MET A 21 -3.12 -22.99 -12.00
C MET A 21 -2.51 -22.29 -10.77
N LEU A 22 -2.10 -21.05 -11.01
CA LEU A 22 -1.61 -20.08 -10.04
C LEU A 22 -2.66 -19.83 -8.95
N LEU A 23 -2.39 -20.22 -7.71
CA LEU A 23 -3.11 -19.67 -6.55
C LEU A 23 -2.54 -18.29 -6.24
N SER A 24 -3.02 -17.25 -6.93
CA SER A 24 -2.92 -15.88 -6.45
C SER A 24 -4.02 -15.65 -5.40
N GLY A 25 -3.72 -15.99 -4.15
CA GLY A 25 -4.57 -15.70 -3.01
C GLY A 25 -4.43 -14.24 -2.60
N CYS A 26 -5.22 -13.34 -3.19
CA CYS A 26 -5.46 -12.02 -2.63
C CYS A 26 -6.37 -12.18 -1.40
N ALA A 27 -5.78 -12.48 -0.24
CA ALA A 27 -6.50 -12.36 1.03
C ALA A 27 -6.60 -10.87 1.36
N ALA A 28 -7.78 -10.28 1.18
CA ALA A 28 -8.06 -8.95 1.74
C ALA A 28 -7.95 -9.06 3.27
N PRO A 29 -7.24 -8.15 3.96
CA PRO A 29 -7.14 -8.18 5.41
C PRO A 29 -8.55 -8.00 6.00
N VAL A 30 -9.08 -9.06 6.60
CA VAL A 30 -10.30 -9.00 7.41
C VAL A 30 -9.94 -8.19 8.65
N ALA A 31 -10.49 -6.96 8.76
CA ALA A 31 -10.42 -6.21 10.00
C ALA A 31 -11.11 -7.06 11.09
N PRO A 32 -10.48 -7.25 12.27
CA PRO A 32 -11.07 -8.05 13.33
C PRO A 32 -12.43 -7.47 13.70
N SER A 33 -13.49 -8.27 13.54
CA SER A 33 -14.85 -7.91 13.91
C SER A 33 -14.86 -7.60 15.41
N GLY A 34 -15.02 -6.33 15.78
CA GLY A 34 -14.98 -5.86 17.17
C GLY A 34 -13.82 -4.91 17.53
N ALA A 35 -12.95 -4.55 16.59
CA ALA A 35 -11.95 -3.51 16.83
C ALA A 35 -12.59 -2.13 17.02
N SER A 36 -12.12 -1.38 18.03
CA SER A 36 -12.59 -0.02 18.32
C SER A 36 -12.33 0.93 17.14
N ALA A 37 -13.11 2.01 17.04
CA ALA A 37 -12.88 3.05 16.03
C ALA A 37 -11.45 3.60 16.08
N HIS A 38 -10.86 3.69 17.29
CA HIS A 38 -9.47 4.09 17.46
C HIS A 38 -8.49 3.06 16.89
N ALA A 39 -8.68 1.76 17.18
CA ALA A 39 -7.84 0.71 16.60
C ALA A 39 -7.91 0.69 15.07
N GLN A 40 -9.11 0.95 14.50
CA GLN A 40 -9.29 1.10 13.06
C GLN A 40 -8.55 2.33 12.52
N ALA A 41 -8.62 3.48 13.20
CA ALA A 41 -7.87 4.68 12.83
C ALA A 41 -6.35 4.45 12.82
N VAL A 42 -5.81 3.76 13.84
CA VAL A 42 -4.40 3.38 13.90
C VAL A 42 -4.03 2.48 12.73
N ALA A 43 -4.84 1.46 12.45
CA ALA A 43 -4.62 0.57 11.31
C ALA A 43 -4.67 1.31 9.97
N THR A 44 -5.61 2.25 9.80
CA THR A 44 -5.72 3.10 8.62
C THR A 44 -4.47 3.96 8.44
N LEU A 45 -4.00 4.63 9.50
CA LEU A 45 -2.78 5.42 9.41
C LEU A 45 -1.54 4.56 9.12
N GLN A 46 -1.43 3.37 9.70
CA GLN A 46 -0.32 2.45 9.42
C GLN A 46 -0.27 2.05 7.94
N ARG A 47 -1.43 1.84 7.30
CA ARG A 47 -1.51 1.59 5.85
C ARG A 47 -1.02 2.82 5.06
N VAL A 48 -1.55 4.00 5.37
CA VAL A 48 -1.15 5.26 4.71
C VAL A 48 0.35 5.51 4.88
N ASN A 49 0.88 5.38 6.09
CA ASN A 49 2.30 5.54 6.40
C ASN A 49 3.17 4.60 5.56
N SER A 50 2.82 3.30 5.53
CA SER A 50 3.59 2.31 4.78
C SER A 50 3.64 2.63 3.29
N ARG A 51 2.52 3.09 2.71
CA ARG A 51 2.45 3.48 1.29
C ARG A 51 3.16 4.80 1.01
N ALA A 52 3.01 5.80 1.86
CA ALA A 52 3.74 7.06 1.75
C ALA A 52 5.26 6.83 1.76
N HIS A 53 5.77 5.97 2.65
CA HIS A 53 7.18 5.58 2.65
C HIS A 53 7.60 4.85 1.37
N ALA A 54 6.77 3.94 0.85
CA ALA A 54 7.09 3.16 -0.35
C ALA A 54 7.05 3.99 -1.64
N CYS A 55 6.13 4.96 -1.71
CA CYS A 55 5.84 5.75 -2.91
C CYS A 55 6.50 7.12 -2.88
N TRP A 56 6.14 7.97 -1.92
CA TRP A 56 6.60 9.37 -1.92
C TRP A 56 8.11 9.51 -1.70
N LEU A 57 8.76 8.65 -0.90
CA LEU A 57 10.22 8.80 -0.70
C LEU A 57 11.06 8.56 -1.96
N LYS A 58 10.51 7.85 -2.95
CA LYS A 58 11.15 7.60 -4.24
C LYS A 58 10.71 8.59 -5.32
N ASP A 59 9.73 9.43 -5.01
CA ASP A 59 9.12 10.34 -5.95
C ASP A 59 9.86 11.68 -5.99
N SER A 60 10.06 12.21 -7.19
CA SER A 60 10.75 13.50 -7.39
C SER A 60 10.01 14.68 -6.78
N ASP A 61 8.68 14.65 -6.77
CA ASP A 61 7.85 15.74 -6.24
C ASP A 61 7.92 15.81 -4.72
N PHE A 62 8.25 14.68 -4.08
CA PHE A 62 8.33 14.56 -2.62
C PHE A 62 9.77 14.54 -2.09
N LYS A 63 10.76 14.79 -2.96
CA LYS A 63 12.20 14.71 -2.63
C LYS A 63 12.66 15.67 -1.53
N ASP A 64 11.91 16.74 -1.28
CA ASP A 64 12.27 17.74 -0.28
C ASP A 64 11.57 17.49 1.07
N TYR A 65 10.77 16.42 1.17
CA TYR A 65 10.02 16.05 2.36
C TYR A 65 10.51 14.74 2.99
N GLY A 66 10.24 14.61 4.28
CA GLY A 66 10.36 13.41 5.09
C GLY A 66 9.04 13.11 5.81
N LEU A 67 8.95 11.90 6.35
CA LEU A 67 7.77 11.38 7.01
C LEU A 67 8.09 10.98 8.45
N VAL A 68 7.26 11.41 9.40
CA VAL A 68 7.38 11.04 10.82
C VAL A 68 6.03 10.51 11.32
N PRO A 69 5.91 9.21 11.62
CA PRO A 69 4.69 8.66 12.18
C PRO A 69 4.60 8.94 13.69
N GLU A 70 3.45 9.44 14.11
CA GLU A 70 3.04 9.59 15.51
C GLU A 70 1.83 8.68 15.76
N LEU A 71 2.13 7.40 16.04
CA LEU A 71 1.14 6.40 16.40
C LEU A 71 0.89 6.44 17.91
N ASP A 72 0.33 7.53 18.41
CA ASP A 72 -0.18 7.57 19.78
C ASP A 72 -1.44 6.70 19.88
N THR A 73 -1.39 5.67 20.75
CA THR A 73 -2.50 4.73 20.97
C THR A 73 -3.59 5.28 21.89
N THR A 74 -3.47 6.53 22.33
CA THR A 74 -4.43 7.19 23.23
C THR A 74 -5.16 8.35 22.56
N SER A 75 -4.60 8.90 21.48
CA SER A 75 -5.09 10.09 20.77
C SER A 75 -5.36 9.78 19.29
N THR A 76 -5.78 10.78 18.50
CA THR A 76 -5.88 10.60 17.04
C THR A 76 -4.48 10.38 16.45
N PRO A 77 -4.23 9.26 15.76
CA PRO A 77 -2.91 8.98 15.20
C PRO A 77 -2.60 9.95 14.05
N ARG A 78 -1.34 10.38 13.93
CA ARG A 78 -0.91 11.37 12.92
C ARG A 78 0.33 10.92 12.15
N LEU A 79 0.41 11.30 10.88
CA LEU A 79 1.62 11.22 10.07
C LEU A 79 2.03 12.63 9.68
N LEU A 80 3.23 13.03 10.08
CA LEU A 80 3.77 14.35 9.79
C LEU A 80 4.57 14.31 8.51
N VAL A 81 4.30 15.26 7.61
CA VAL A 81 5.15 15.56 6.46
C VAL A 81 6.00 16.76 6.84
N ILE A 82 7.30 16.58 6.87
CA ILE A 82 8.27 17.57 7.32
C ILE A 82 9.30 17.86 6.22
N PRO A 83 10.01 18.98 6.26
CA PRO A 83 11.22 19.17 5.47
C PRO A 83 12.22 18.03 5.70
N ARG A 84 12.78 17.51 4.60
CA ARG A 84 13.73 16.39 4.64
C ARG A 84 14.96 16.74 5.48
N GLY A 85 15.39 15.78 6.30
CA GLY A 85 16.55 15.93 7.18
C GLY A 85 16.33 16.85 8.39
N LYS A 86 15.10 17.33 8.63
CA LYS A 86 14.77 18.23 9.76
C LYS A 86 13.62 17.67 10.62
N PRO A 87 13.83 16.57 11.36
CA PRO A 87 12.79 15.89 12.14
C PRO A 87 12.11 16.76 13.21
N GLN A 88 12.79 17.81 13.69
CA GLN A 88 12.26 18.73 14.71
C GLN A 88 11.64 20.02 14.11
N SER A 89 11.56 20.13 12.79
CA SER A 89 10.97 21.30 12.15
C SER A 89 9.44 21.21 12.10
N LEU A 90 8.80 22.36 11.89
CA LEU A 90 7.34 22.43 11.81
C LEU A 90 6.82 21.58 10.62
N PRO A 91 5.75 20.80 10.83
CA PRO A 91 5.11 20.04 9.75
C PRO A 91 4.60 20.94 8.63
N GLN A 92 4.84 20.51 7.39
CA GLN A 92 4.28 21.11 6.18
C GLN A 92 2.94 20.48 5.80
N ALA A 93 2.69 19.25 6.25
CA ALA A 93 1.36 18.68 6.36
C ALA A 93 1.25 17.78 7.59
N VAL A 94 0.03 17.67 8.09
CA VAL A 94 -0.36 16.69 9.09
C VAL A 94 -1.46 15.85 8.49
N ILE A 95 -1.24 14.55 8.42
CA ILE A 95 -2.23 13.57 7.97
C ILE A 95 -2.81 12.90 9.21
N ILE A 96 -4.13 12.93 9.35
CA ILE A 96 -4.89 12.23 10.37
C ILE A 96 -5.65 11.07 9.72
N ALA A 97 -5.85 9.99 10.48
CA ALA A 97 -6.70 8.89 10.06
C ALA A 97 -7.87 8.69 11.01
N SER A 98 -8.98 8.24 10.45
CA SER A 98 -10.17 7.76 11.13
C SER A 98 -10.44 6.31 10.73
N ALA A 99 -11.51 5.72 11.27
CA ALA A 99 -11.90 4.35 10.90
C ALA A 99 -12.28 4.21 9.42
N ASP A 100 -12.77 5.30 8.82
CA ASP A 100 -13.35 5.35 7.47
C ASP A 100 -12.47 6.06 6.43
N GLY A 101 -11.38 6.73 6.84
CA GLY A 101 -10.54 7.44 5.89
C GLY A 101 -9.32 8.13 6.47
N ALA A 102 -8.72 9.00 5.66
CA ALA A 102 -7.64 9.88 6.05
C ALA A 102 -7.85 11.27 5.44
N GLN A 103 -7.41 12.30 6.16
CA GLN A 103 -7.42 13.68 5.71
C GLN A 103 -6.09 14.32 6.03
N PHE A 104 -5.74 15.39 5.31
CA PHE A 104 -4.56 16.18 5.66
C PHE A 104 -4.86 17.67 5.71
N TYR A 105 -4.05 18.39 6.47
CA TYR A 105 -4.09 19.84 6.60
C TYR A 105 -2.67 20.40 6.75
N GLY A 106 -2.53 21.72 6.62
CA GLY A 106 -1.26 22.44 6.76
C GLY A 106 -0.83 23.15 5.47
N PRO A 107 0.39 23.73 5.45
CA PRO A 107 0.91 24.49 4.31
C PRO A 107 0.77 23.81 2.94
N LEU A 108 0.96 22.50 2.86
CA LEU A 108 0.84 21.77 1.59
C LEU A 108 -0.58 21.73 1.03
N ALA A 109 -1.61 22.01 1.83
CA ALA A 109 -3.00 22.05 1.35
C ALA A 109 -3.25 23.19 0.34
N SER A 110 -2.39 24.22 0.35
CA SER A 110 -2.42 25.33 -0.61
C SER A 110 -1.32 25.21 -1.68
N SER A 111 -0.66 24.06 -1.78
CA SER A 111 0.42 23.81 -2.73
C SER A 111 -0.08 23.04 -3.97
N PRO A 112 0.70 23.01 -5.06
CA PRO A 112 0.39 22.15 -6.20
C PRO A 112 0.29 20.65 -5.87
N LEU A 113 0.90 20.20 -4.76
CA LEU A 113 0.84 18.81 -4.31
C LEU A 113 -0.47 18.46 -3.60
N ALA A 114 -1.33 19.44 -3.28
CA ALA A 114 -2.49 19.21 -2.42
C ALA A 114 -3.43 18.11 -2.95
N ASN A 115 -3.79 18.18 -4.24
CA ASN A 115 -4.65 17.18 -4.86
C ASN A 115 -4.00 15.81 -4.86
N ARG A 116 -2.71 15.75 -5.22
CA ARG A 116 -1.94 14.51 -5.25
C ARG A 116 -1.89 13.84 -3.87
N ILE A 117 -1.65 14.62 -2.81
CA ILE A 117 -1.65 14.13 -1.43
C ILE A 117 -3.03 13.58 -1.06
N ASN A 118 -4.11 14.32 -1.33
CA ASN A 118 -5.48 13.89 -1.03
C ASN A 118 -5.85 12.58 -1.75
N ASP A 119 -5.54 12.48 -3.04
CA ASP A 119 -5.84 11.31 -3.85
C ASP A 119 -5.08 10.08 -3.33
N ASP A 120 -3.79 10.24 -3.05
CA ASP A 120 -2.95 9.16 -2.56
C ASP A 120 -3.42 8.66 -1.18
N ILE A 121 -3.60 9.55 -0.19
CA ILE A 121 -4.03 9.14 1.15
C ILE A 121 -5.43 8.54 1.15
N SER A 122 -6.34 9.01 0.28
CA SER A 122 -7.69 8.46 0.16
C SER A 122 -7.66 7.04 -0.42
N ARG A 123 -6.90 6.83 -1.51
CA ARG A 123 -6.73 5.49 -2.11
C ARG A 123 -6.07 4.53 -1.12
N TRP A 124 -5.03 4.96 -0.41
CA TRP A 124 -4.30 4.11 0.53
C TRP A 124 -5.07 3.80 1.81
N ALA A 125 -5.87 4.76 2.33
CA ALA A 125 -6.78 4.51 3.44
C ALA A 125 -7.79 3.40 3.09
N ALA A 126 -8.30 3.40 1.86
CA ALA A 126 -9.16 2.36 1.29
C ALA A 126 -8.44 1.04 0.95
N GLY A 127 -7.12 0.96 1.12
CA GLY A 127 -6.34 -0.27 0.97
C GLY A 127 -5.62 -0.44 -0.37
N ALA A 128 -5.59 0.58 -1.24
CA ALA A 128 -4.82 0.51 -2.48
C ALA A 128 -3.33 0.29 -2.22
N ALA A 129 -2.67 -0.49 -3.08
CA ALA A 129 -1.28 -0.88 -2.92
C ALA A 129 -0.28 -0.10 -3.78
N GLY A 130 -0.75 0.57 -4.83
CA GLY A 130 0.08 1.28 -5.81
C GLY A 130 0.50 2.68 -5.38
N CYS A 131 1.54 3.16 -6.04
CA CYS A 131 1.73 4.58 -6.31
C CYS A 131 0.87 4.86 -7.55
#